data_AF-A0A536UTP2-F1
#
_entry.id   AF-A0A536UTP2-F1
#
_cell.length_a   1.000
_cell.length_b   1.000
_cell.length_c   1.000
_cell.angle_alpha   90.00
_cell.angle_beta   90.00
_cell.angle_gamma   90.00
#
_symmetry.space_group_name_H-M   'P 1'
#
loop_
_entity.id
_entity.type
_entity.pdbx_description
1 polymer ?
#
loop_
_entity_poly.entity_id
_entity_poly.type
_entity_poly.pdbx_seq_one_letter_code
_entity_poly.pdbx_strand_id
1 'polypeptide(L)' 'GGGGFRVRFLPPLKDFPTDDPVADTLRINHWIEEEVRRNPAQYLWVHKRFKTRPAGEPGFY' A
#
# COMPACT_ATOMS: atom_id res chain seq x y z
N GLY A 1 22.97 14.43 14.62
CA GLY A 1 22.29 15.39 13.73
C GLY A 1 21.22 14.65 12.96
N GLY A 2 19.97 15.12 12.98
CA GLY A 2 18.85 14.43 12.34
C GLY A 2 18.92 14.53 10.83
N GLY A 3 18.94 13.39 10.13
CA GLY A 3 19.06 13.32 8.67
C GLY A 3 17.88 13.87 7.87
N GLY A 4 16.89 14.48 8.54
CA GLY A 4 15.70 15.04 7.91
C GLY A 4 14.82 14.00 7.21
N PHE A 5 13.89 14.47 6.39
CA PHE A 5 13.03 13.63 5.57
C PHE A 5 13.32 13.89 4.09
N ARG A 6 13.35 12.82 3.30
CA ARG A 6 13.32 12.91 1.83
C ARG A 6 11.96 12.45 1.35
N VAL A 7 11.21 13.38 0.75
CA VAL A 7 9.89 13.10 0.17
C VAL A 7 10.04 12.98 -1.35
N ARG A 8 9.36 12.00 -1.94
CA ARG A 8 9.34 11.78 -3.39
C ARG A 8 7.92 11.93 -3.91
N PHE A 9 7.72 12.85 -4.84
CA PHE A 9 6.48 12.98 -5.60
C PHE A 9 6.63 12.20 -6.90
N LEU A 10 5.68 11.32 -7.18
CA LEU A 10 5.65 10.53 -8.41
C LEU A 10 4.67 11.15 -9.41
N PRO A 11 4.80 10.85 -10.72
CA PRO A 11 3.77 11.23 -11.69
C PRO A 11 2.39 10.71 -11.27
N PRO A 12 1.32 11.39 -11.70
CA PRO A 12 -0.04 10.89 -11.46
C PRO A 12 -0.23 9.51 -12.11
N LEU A 13 -1.11 8.71 -11.53
CA LEU A 13 -1.53 7.45 -12.13
C LEU A 13 -2.28 7.76 -13.44
N LYS A 14 -1.75 7.26 -14.55
CA LYS A 14 -2.37 7.41 -15.87
C LYS A 14 -3.76 6.76 -15.88
N ASP A 15 -4.77 7.41 -16.44
CA ASP A 15 -6.13 6.86 -16.60
C ASP A 15 -6.75 6.40 -15.26
N PHE A 16 -6.70 7.26 -14.23
CA PHE A 16 -7.23 6.99 -12.89
C PHE A 16 -7.91 8.24 -12.31
N PRO A 17 -9.06 8.13 -11.60
CA PRO A 17 -9.83 6.90 -11.39
C PRO A 17 -10.59 6.46 -12.65
N THR A 18 -11.11 5.24 -12.61
CA THR A 18 -11.98 4.66 -13.64
C THR A 18 -13.40 4.48 -13.09
N ASP A 19 -14.33 4.00 -13.92
CA ASP A 19 -15.68 3.64 -13.48
C ASP A 19 -15.73 2.27 -12.73
N ASP A 20 -14.59 1.58 -12.57
CA ASP A 20 -14.47 0.33 -11.81
C ASP A 20 -13.67 0.57 -10.51
N PRO A 21 -14.35 0.76 -9.37
CA PRO A 21 -13.68 1.00 -8.09
C PRO A 21 -12.88 -0.21 -7.60
N VAL A 22 -13.20 -1.43 -8.03
CA VAL A 22 -12.45 -2.64 -7.65
C VAL A 22 -11.12 -2.66 -8.39
N ALA A 23 -11.12 -2.39 -9.70
CA ALA A 23 -9.90 -2.28 -10.50
C ALA A 23 -8.98 -1.17 -9.99
N ASP A 24 -9.54 -0.01 -9.66
CA ASP A 24 -8.80 1.12 -9.09
C ASP A 24 -8.17 0.76 -7.74
N THR A 25 -8.93 0.12 -6.85
CA THR A 25 -8.43 -0.31 -5.54
C THR A 25 -7.31 -1.34 -5.68
N LEU A 26 -7.44 -2.29 -6.60
CA LEU A 26 -6.41 -3.29 -6.90
C LEU A 26 -5.12 -2.62 -7.37
N ARG A 27 -5.21 -1.65 -8.29
CA ARG A 27 -4.06 -0.91 -8.82
C ARG A 27 -3.33 -0.13 -7.72
N ILE A 28 -4.07 0.51 -6.81
CA ILE A 28 -3.48 1.21 -5.66
C ILE A 28 -2.77 0.24 -4.72
N ASN A 29 -3.35 -0.92 -4.43
CA ASN A 29 -2.70 -1.93 -3.60
C ASN A 29 -1.38 -2.42 -4.23
N HIS A 30 -1.36 -2.71 -5.53
CA HIS A 30 -0.13 -3.10 -6.22
C HIS A 30 0.94 -2.01 -6.15
N TRP A 31 0.57 -0.74 -6.36
CA TRP A 31 1.49 0.38 -6.22
C TRP A 31 2.05 0.51 -4.79
N ILE A 32 1.21 0.35 -3.76
CA ILE A 32 1.66 0.33 -2.36
C ILE A 32 2.67 -0.82 -2.15
N GLU A 33 2.38 -2.03 -2.62
CA GLU A 33 3.29 -3.16 -2.47
C GLU A 33 4.66 -2.92 -3.13
N GLU A 34 4.68 -2.32 -4.33
CA GLU A 34 5.93 -1.92 -5.00
C GLU A 34 6.74 -0.93 -4.14
N GLU A 35 6.10 0.11 -3.61
CA GLU A 35 6.77 1.11 -2.79
C GLU A 35 7.25 0.55 -1.45
N VAL A 36 6.48 -0.36 -0.83
CA VAL A 36 6.91 -1.09 0.38
C VAL A 36 8.14 -1.95 0.08
N ARG A 37 8.19 -2.65 -1.05
CA ARG A 37 9.36 -3.46 -1.44
C ARG A 37 10.61 -2.62 -1.64
N ARG A 38 10.50 -1.36 -2.06
CA ARG A 38 11.66 -0.45 -2.22
C ARG A 38 12.32 -0.09 -0.89
N ASN A 39 11.55 0.07 0.18
CA ASN A 39 12.08 0.37 1.51
C ASN A 39 11.20 -0.22 2.63
N PRO A 40 11.28 -1.54 2.87
CA PRO A 40 10.38 -2.23 3.79
C PRO A 40 10.45 -1.65 5.21
N ALA A 41 11.62 -1.20 5.66
CA ALA A 41 11.82 -0.64 7.00
C ALA A 41 11.04 0.66 7.26
N GLN A 42 10.56 1.34 6.21
CA GLN A 42 9.78 2.57 6.33
C GLN A 42 8.26 2.34 6.32
N TYR A 43 7.80 1.11 6.11
CA TYR A 43 6.37 0.79 6.17
C TYR A 43 5.90 0.59 7.62
N LEU A 44 4.67 1.00 7.92
CA LEU A 44 4.08 0.90 9.26
C LEU A 44 3.60 -0.53 9.56
N TRP A 45 4.52 -1.46 9.83
CA TRP A 45 4.23 -2.88 10.06
C TRP A 45 3.36 -3.18 11.29
N VAL A 46 3.32 -2.27 12.26
CA VAL A 46 2.49 -2.42 13.48
C VAL A 46 0.98 -2.33 13.17
N HIS A 47 0.61 -1.77 12.03
CA HIS A 47 -0.78 -1.76 11.60
C HIS A 47 -1.21 -3.18 11.19
N LYS A 48 -2.19 -3.75 11.90
CA LYS A 48 -2.79 -5.06 11.60
C LYS A 48 -3.64 -5.01 10.31
N ARG A 49 -2.99 -4.76 9.16
CA ARG A 49 -3.62 -4.55 7.85
C ARG A 49 -4.46 -5.75 7.41
N PHE A 50 -4.03 -6.95 7.78
CA PHE A 50 -4.67 -8.22 7.43
C PHE A 50 -5.55 -8.78 8.56
N LYS A 51 -6.10 -7.94 9.44
CA LYS A 51 -7.04 -8.40 10.48
C LYS A 51 -8.37 -8.92 9.91
N THR A 52 -8.84 -8.33 8.81
CA THR A 52 -10.06 -8.76 8.11
C THR A 52 -9.65 -9.82 7.09
N ARG A 53 -10.32 -10.97 7.15
CA ARG A 53 -9.99 -12.16 6.35
C ARG A 53 -11.27 -12.73 5.71
N PRO A 54 -11.18 -13.44 4.58
CA PRO A 54 -12.31 -14.21 4.05
C PRO A 54 -12.84 -15.23 5.06
N ALA A 55 -14.11 -15.61 4.89
CA ALA A 55 -14.75 -16.57 5.78
C ALA A 55 -13.99 -17.92 5.77
N GLY A 56 -13.65 -18.42 6.95
CA GLY A 56 -12.94 -19.69 7.11
C GLY A 56 -11.40 -19.59 7.11
N GLU A 57 -10.81 -18.43 6.82
CA GLU A 57 -9.36 -18.27 6.89
C GLU A 57 -8.87 -17.94 8.31
N PRO A 58 -7.77 -18.56 8.79
CA PRO A 58 -7.19 -18.23 10.08
C PRO A 58 -6.65 -16.79 10.08
N GLY A 59 -6.72 -16.15 11.26
CA GLY A 59 -6.08 -14.86 11.51
C GLY A 59 -4.55 -14.99 11.54
N PHE A 60 -3.86 -13.91 11.17
CA PHE A 60 -2.39 -13.84 11.24
C PHE A 60 -1.87 -13.29 12.58
N TYR A 61 -2.75 -12.73 13.42
CA TYR A 61 -2.42 -11.98 14.64
C TYR A 61 -3.40 -12.26 15.77
#